data_AF-A0A8S1ALL8-F1
#
_entry.id   AF-A0A8S1ALL8-F1
#
_cell.length_a   1.000
_cell.length_b   1.000
_cell.length_c   1.000
_cell.angle_alpha   90.00
_cell.angle_beta   90.00
_cell.angle_gamma   90.00
#
_symmetry.space_group_name_H-M   'P 1'
#
loop_
_entity.id
_entity.type
_entity.pdbx_description
1 polymer ?
#
loop_
_entity_poly.entity_id
_entity_poly.type
_entity_poly.pdbx_seq_one_letter_code
_entity_poly.pdbx_strand_id
1 'polypeptide(L)'
;MTTNGIDSLQPLSALRSENQDNYKLRVFQSCSYLLAQLLLCLVVSGALIFVFNDGVPSGATPQHITLCVLGYQLLMAQAILSLSPHNSWSIHLRIVDKRRAHWILQILGSGLAIAGTFIKILDKSVHFDTYHGQFGLVALVFTTISLVNGLASLWAYEIRKLIPILGKISKLSHICFGVVAFSMASITLCHGFEKSFFRGILGDGVGYTLIGFTACFTIIIIINPLINFVTKIKGE
;
A
#
# COMPACT_ATOMS: atom_id res chain seq x y z
N MET A 1 -37.01 3.35 47.75
CA MET A 1 -37.84 3.70 46.57
C MET A 1 -36.95 4.45 45.60
N THR A 2 -36.60 3.80 44.48
CA THR A 2 -36.11 4.30 43.17
C THR A 2 -35.13 3.27 42.56
N THR A 3 -35.72 2.37 41.78
CA THR A 3 -35.06 1.48 40.83
C THR A 3 -34.74 2.27 39.57
N ASN A 4 -33.47 2.56 39.28
CA ASN A 4 -33.05 3.09 37.99
C ASN A 4 -31.87 2.27 37.49
N GLY A 5 -32.08 1.58 36.36
CA GLY A 5 -31.04 0.78 35.70
C GLY A 5 -31.53 -0.56 35.20
N ILE A 6 -32.74 -0.64 34.63
CA ILE A 6 -33.01 -1.71 33.65
C ILE A 6 -32.31 -1.26 32.39
N ASP A 7 -31.16 -1.87 32.12
CA ASP A 7 -30.50 -1.83 30.83
C ASP A 7 -31.55 -2.04 29.74
N SER A 8 -31.61 -1.09 28.80
CA SER A 8 -32.36 -1.25 27.57
C SER A 8 -31.79 -2.43 26.80
N LEU A 9 -32.33 -3.64 27.05
CA LEU A 9 -32.03 -4.84 26.28
C LEU A 9 -32.37 -4.56 24.82
N GLN A 10 -31.34 -4.33 24.01
CA GLN A 10 -31.46 -4.20 22.58
C GLN A 10 -32.17 -5.46 22.05
N PRO A 11 -33.27 -5.32 21.30
CA PRO A 11 -34.09 -6.47 20.93
C PRO A 11 -33.24 -7.51 20.18
N LEU A 12 -33.42 -8.80 20.48
CA LEU A 12 -32.66 -9.89 19.86
C LEU A 12 -32.66 -9.84 18.32
N SER A 13 -33.73 -9.32 17.72
CA SER A 13 -33.83 -9.07 16.28
C SER A 13 -32.84 -8.00 15.80
N ALA A 14 -32.64 -6.93 16.56
CA ALA A 14 -31.68 -5.86 16.26
C ALA A 14 -30.23 -6.34 16.41
N LEU A 15 -29.93 -7.14 17.43
CA LEU A 15 -28.60 -7.78 17.57
C LEU A 15 -28.33 -8.78 16.44
N ARG A 16 -29.35 -9.52 15.99
CA ARG A 16 -29.25 -10.45 14.86
C ARG A 16 -29.04 -9.71 13.54
N SER A 17 -29.77 -8.63 13.28
CA SER A 17 -29.58 -7.82 12.07
C SER A 17 -28.20 -7.16 12.05
N GLU A 18 -27.76 -6.57 13.17
CA GLU A 18 -26.44 -5.95 13.29
C GLU A 18 -25.32 -6.98 13.05
N ASN A 19 -25.41 -8.17 13.64
CA ASN A 19 -24.46 -9.25 13.39
C ASN A 19 -24.47 -9.73 11.94
N GLN A 20 -25.64 -9.80 11.31
CA GLN A 20 -25.77 -10.22 9.90
C GLN A 20 -25.19 -9.19 8.93
N ASP A 21 -25.42 -7.89 9.17
CA ASP A 21 -24.86 -6.82 8.35
C ASP A 21 -23.34 -6.71 8.53
N ASN A 22 -22.86 -6.85 9.77
CA ASN A 22 -21.43 -6.97 10.06
C ASN A 22 -20.81 -8.17 9.34
N TYR A 23 -21.47 -9.32 9.33
CA TYR A 23 -20.98 -10.51 8.63
C TYR A 23 -20.87 -10.27 7.11
N LYS A 24 -21.90 -9.72 6.46
CA LYS A 24 -21.87 -9.41 5.03
C LYS A 24 -20.72 -8.46 4.67
N LEU A 25 -20.51 -7.42 5.48
CA LEU A 25 -19.43 -6.47 5.28
C LEU A 25 -18.05 -7.13 5.41
N ARG A 26 -17.87 -8.00 6.42
CA ARG A 26 -16.61 -8.75 6.60
C ARG A 26 -16.31 -9.65 5.42
N VAL A 27 -17.30 -10.38 4.91
CA VAL A 27 -17.15 -11.22 3.72
C VAL A 27 -16.75 -10.37 2.51
N PHE A 28 -17.46 -9.27 2.26
CA PHE A 28 -17.14 -8.36 1.15
C PHE A 28 -15.72 -7.79 1.23
N GLN A 29 -15.28 -7.35 2.42
CA GLN A 29 -13.93 -6.86 2.64
C GLN A 29 -12.88 -7.95 2.41
N SER A 30 -13.14 -9.18 2.88
CA SER A 30 -12.25 -10.32 2.69
C SER A 30 -12.10 -10.67 1.21
N CYS A 31 -13.20 -10.72 0.47
CA CYS A 31 -13.22 -10.93 -0.98
C CYS A 31 -12.47 -9.82 -1.72
N SER A 32 -12.64 -8.56 -1.31
CA SER A 32 -11.94 -7.41 -1.91
C SER A 32 -10.43 -7.51 -1.71
N TYR A 33 -9.97 -7.88 -0.51
CA TYR A 33 -8.54 -8.06 -0.24
C TYR A 33 -7.94 -9.25 -0.99
N LEU A 34 -8.65 -10.36 -1.11
CA LEU A 34 -8.24 -11.50 -1.94
C LEU A 34 -8.12 -11.09 -3.42
N LEU A 35 -9.12 -10.37 -3.94
CA LEU A 35 -9.08 -9.84 -5.30
C LEU A 35 -7.87 -8.92 -5.49
N ALA A 36 -7.63 -7.97 -4.56
CA ALA A 36 -6.47 -7.08 -4.63
C ALA A 36 -5.14 -7.85 -4.65
N GLN A 37 -5.00 -8.91 -3.86
CA GLN A 37 -3.81 -9.76 -3.88
C GLN A 37 -3.63 -10.49 -5.22
N LEU A 38 -4.70 -11.05 -5.79
CA LEU A 38 -4.64 -11.73 -7.09
C LEU A 38 -4.25 -10.76 -8.21
N LEU A 39 -4.89 -9.59 -8.27
CA LEU A 39 -4.58 -8.56 -9.26
C LEU A 39 -3.14 -8.06 -9.12
N LEU A 40 -2.68 -7.84 -7.88
CA LEU A 40 -1.30 -7.47 -7.58
C LEU A 40 -0.33 -8.54 -8.08
N CYS A 41 -0.58 -9.82 -7.80
CA CYS A 41 0.27 -10.91 -8.28
C CYS A 41 0.33 -10.97 -9.80
N LEU A 42 -0.79 -10.77 -10.50
CA LEU A 42 -0.83 -10.70 -11.97
C LEU A 42 -0.03 -9.53 -12.52
N VAL A 43 -0.14 -8.35 -11.91
CA VAL A 43 0.61 -7.15 -12.31
C VAL A 43 2.12 -7.32 -12.08
N VAL A 44 2.51 -7.80 -10.90
CA VAL A 44 3.91 -8.08 -10.58
C VAL A 44 4.47 -9.13 -11.52
N SER A 45 3.73 -10.22 -11.76
CA SER A 45 4.16 -11.29 -12.67
C SER A 45 4.30 -10.78 -14.11
N GLY A 46 3.33 -10.01 -14.61
CA GLY A 46 3.40 -9.42 -15.95
C GLY A 46 4.62 -8.51 -16.14
N ALA A 47 4.93 -7.67 -15.14
CA ALA A 47 6.11 -6.83 -15.16
C ALA A 47 7.42 -7.65 -15.10
N LEU A 48 7.46 -8.72 -14.31
CA LEU A 48 8.63 -9.61 -14.25
C LEU A 48 8.81 -10.42 -15.54
N ILE A 49 7.74 -10.95 -16.13
CA ILE A 49 7.80 -11.64 -17.44
C ILE A 49 8.39 -10.72 -18.50
N PHE A 50 7.95 -9.46 -18.55
CA PHE A 50 8.54 -8.45 -19.42
C PHE A 50 10.05 -8.30 -19.19
N VAL A 51 10.48 -8.18 -17.94
CA VAL A 51 11.90 -8.00 -17.59
C VAL A 51 12.76 -9.21 -17.94
N PHE A 52 12.23 -10.43 -17.77
CA PHE A 52 12.96 -11.67 -18.04
C PHE A 52 12.85 -12.14 -19.49
N ASN A 53 12.15 -11.41 -20.36
CA ASN A 53 11.97 -11.78 -21.77
C ASN A 53 13.30 -12.00 -22.50
N ASP A 54 14.32 -11.20 -22.17
CA ASP A 54 15.65 -11.26 -22.79
C ASP A 54 16.71 -11.90 -21.86
N GLY A 55 16.28 -12.66 -20.85
CA GLY A 55 17.17 -13.35 -19.90
C GLY A 55 17.34 -12.62 -18.56
N VAL A 56 18.52 -12.75 -17.94
CA VAL A 56 18.78 -12.21 -16.60
C VAL A 56 18.85 -10.67 -16.65
N PRO A 57 18.10 -9.94 -15.78
CA PRO A 57 18.06 -8.49 -15.78
C PRO A 57 19.37 -7.86 -15.31
N SER A 58 20.29 -7.63 -16.26
CA SER A 58 21.61 -7.04 -16.02
C SER A 58 21.68 -5.54 -16.31
N GLY A 59 20.77 -5.01 -17.14
CA GLY A 59 20.70 -3.58 -17.45
C GLY A 59 19.98 -2.75 -16.39
N ALA A 60 20.27 -1.45 -16.34
CA ALA A 60 19.71 -0.52 -15.35
C ALA A 60 18.17 -0.44 -15.40
N THR A 61 17.56 -0.46 -16.59
CA THR A 61 16.10 -0.43 -16.75
C THR A 61 15.43 -1.73 -16.24
N PRO A 62 15.86 -2.93 -16.67
CA PRO A 62 15.44 -4.19 -16.05
C PRO A 62 15.56 -4.22 -14.52
N GLN A 63 16.72 -3.84 -13.98
CA GLN A 63 16.96 -3.79 -12.52
C GLN A 63 16.04 -2.80 -11.80
N HIS A 64 15.85 -1.60 -12.37
CA HIS A 64 14.90 -0.61 -11.88
C HIS A 64 13.49 -1.19 -11.80
N ILE A 65 13.01 -1.83 -12.86
CA ILE A 65 11.67 -2.42 -12.91
C ILE A 65 11.55 -3.53 -11.86
N THR A 66 12.50 -4.47 -11.80
CA THR A 66 12.48 -5.56 -10.80
C THR A 66 12.41 -5.01 -9.38
N LEU A 67 13.31 -4.11 -9.02
CA LEU A 67 13.41 -3.56 -7.66
C LEU A 67 12.19 -2.69 -7.30
N CYS A 68 11.71 -1.85 -8.22
CA CYS A 68 10.57 -0.98 -7.96
C CYS A 68 9.25 -1.76 -7.93
N VAL A 69 9.03 -2.76 -8.78
CA VAL A 69 7.82 -3.58 -8.74
C VAL A 69 7.79 -4.45 -7.49
N LEU A 70 8.90 -5.11 -7.13
CA LEU A 70 8.98 -5.87 -5.88
C LEU A 70 8.87 -4.97 -4.65
N GLY A 71 9.49 -3.79 -4.69
CA GLY A 71 9.47 -2.82 -3.60
C GLY A 71 8.11 -2.16 -3.39
N TYR A 72 7.68 -1.35 -4.36
CA TYR A 72 6.43 -0.59 -4.29
C TYR A 72 5.20 -1.49 -4.36
N GLN A 73 5.15 -2.41 -5.32
CA GLN A 73 3.88 -3.08 -5.65
C GLN A 73 3.68 -4.36 -4.87
N LEU A 74 4.73 -5.15 -4.60
CA LEU A 74 4.62 -6.37 -3.82
C LEU A 74 4.76 -6.09 -2.33
N LEU A 75 5.94 -5.67 -1.87
CA LEU A 75 6.26 -5.61 -0.45
C LEU A 75 5.51 -4.49 0.28
N MET A 76 5.48 -3.26 -0.23
CA MET A 76 4.74 -2.17 0.42
C MET A 76 3.23 -2.41 0.42
N ALA A 77 2.66 -2.96 -0.66
CA ALA A 77 1.25 -3.35 -0.67
C ALA A 77 0.92 -4.41 0.39
N GLN A 78 1.75 -5.45 0.51
CA GLN A 78 1.59 -6.47 1.56
C GLN A 78 1.80 -5.88 2.96
N ALA A 79 2.70 -4.91 3.11
CA ALA A 79 2.88 -4.17 4.36
C ALA A 79 1.60 -3.43 4.76
N ILE A 80 0.93 -2.74 3.82
CA ILE A 80 -0.33 -2.04 4.08
C ILE A 80 -1.45 -3.03 4.41
N LEU A 81 -1.61 -4.08 3.60
CA LEU A 81 -2.62 -5.11 3.79
C LEU A 81 -2.45 -5.90 5.10
N SER A 82 -1.21 -6.05 5.60
CA SER A 82 -0.95 -6.75 6.86
C SER A 82 -1.70 -6.13 8.05
N LEU A 83 -1.94 -4.81 8.03
CA LEU A 83 -2.68 -4.07 9.06
C LEU A 83 -4.20 -4.14 8.89
N SER A 84 -4.70 -4.64 7.75
CA SER A 84 -6.13 -4.74 7.52
C SER A 84 -6.76 -5.84 8.41
N PRO A 85 -7.95 -5.59 8.98
CA PRO A 85 -8.59 -6.52 9.92
C PRO A 85 -8.95 -7.86 9.26
N HIS A 86 -9.32 -7.87 7.98
CA HIS A 86 -9.82 -9.05 7.25
C HIS A 86 -8.88 -9.55 6.16
N ASN A 87 -7.58 -9.22 6.24
CA ASN A 87 -6.59 -9.71 5.28
C ASN A 87 -6.23 -11.17 5.56
N SER A 88 -6.34 -12.04 4.56
CA SER A 88 -6.36 -13.50 4.72
C SER A 88 -5.15 -14.09 5.46
N TRP A 89 -3.93 -13.62 5.18
CA TRP A 89 -2.73 -14.17 5.82
C TRP A 89 -2.45 -13.55 7.19
N SER A 90 -2.88 -12.31 7.42
CA SER A 90 -2.62 -11.60 8.69
C SER A 90 -3.78 -11.69 9.69
N ILE A 91 -4.96 -12.20 9.30
CA ILE A 91 -6.16 -12.22 10.15
C ILE A 91 -5.95 -12.90 11.51
N HIS A 92 -5.13 -13.95 11.55
CA HIS A 92 -4.82 -14.71 12.76
C HIS A 92 -3.72 -14.06 13.63
N LEU A 93 -3.06 -13.01 13.14
CA LEU A 93 -2.00 -12.33 13.86
C LEU A 93 -2.56 -11.34 14.88
N ARG A 94 -1.94 -11.30 16.06
CA ARG A 94 -2.20 -10.25 17.06
C ARG A 94 -1.80 -8.90 16.47
N ILE A 95 -2.41 -7.82 16.98
CA ILE A 95 -2.13 -6.47 16.48
C ILE A 95 -0.64 -6.07 16.57
N VAL A 96 0.07 -6.57 17.59
CA VAL A 96 1.52 -6.35 17.73
C VAL A 96 2.29 -7.02 16.59
N ASP A 97 1.91 -8.24 16.25
CA ASP A 97 2.55 -9.03 15.19
C ASP A 97 2.19 -8.48 13.80
N LYS A 98 0.95 -8.00 13.59
CA LYS A 98 0.56 -7.23 12.38
C LYS A 98 1.42 -5.99 12.20
N ARG A 99 1.65 -5.22 13.27
CA ARG A 99 2.54 -4.03 13.21
C ARG A 99 3.98 -4.42 12.90
N ARG A 100 4.47 -5.55 13.41
CA ARG A 100 5.80 -6.08 13.09
C ARG A 100 5.93 -6.43 11.61
N ALA A 101 4.98 -7.19 11.10
CA ALA A 101 4.90 -7.50 9.68
C ALA A 101 4.89 -6.23 8.81
N HIS A 102 4.06 -5.25 9.18
CA HIS A 102 3.98 -3.97 8.47
C HIS A 102 5.34 -3.28 8.37
N TRP A 103 6.00 -2.98 9.49
CA TRP A 103 7.22 -2.19 9.42
C TRP A 103 8.39 -2.96 8.77
N ILE A 104 8.48 -4.29 8.94
CA ILE A 104 9.51 -5.11 8.28
C ILE A 104 9.33 -5.07 6.76
N LEU A 105 8.13 -5.39 6.28
CA LEU A 105 7.82 -5.37 4.85
C LEU A 105 7.94 -3.97 4.27
N GLN A 106 7.54 -2.94 5.02
CA GLN A 106 7.63 -1.55 4.58
C GLN A 106 9.08 -1.09 4.44
N ILE A 107 9.98 -1.43 5.37
CA ILE A 107 11.41 -1.10 5.27
C ILE A 107 12.03 -1.81 4.07
N LEU A 108 11.82 -3.13 3.93
CA LEU A 108 12.36 -3.90 2.81
C LEU A 108 11.83 -3.37 1.46
N GLY A 109 10.51 -3.15 1.36
CA GLY A 109 9.87 -2.64 0.17
C GLY A 109 10.35 -1.24 -0.22
N SER A 110 10.43 -0.33 0.76
CA SER A 110 10.94 1.02 0.52
C SER A 110 12.43 0.99 0.12
N GLY A 111 13.23 0.12 0.73
CA GLY A 111 14.64 -0.05 0.38
C GLY A 111 14.84 -0.49 -1.06
N LEU A 112 14.13 -1.53 -1.52
CA LEU A 112 14.16 -1.97 -2.92
C LEU A 112 13.67 -0.86 -3.87
N ALA A 113 12.55 -0.21 -3.54
CA ALA A 113 11.97 0.85 -4.34
C ALA A 113 12.91 2.06 -4.52
N ILE A 114 13.55 2.50 -3.43
CA ILE A 114 14.54 3.58 -3.44
C ILE A 114 15.75 3.17 -4.27
N ALA A 115 16.34 1.99 -3.99
CA ALA A 115 17.50 1.49 -4.73
C ALA A 115 17.25 1.39 -6.24
N GLY A 116 16.12 0.78 -6.64
CA GLY A 116 15.72 0.67 -8.04
C GLY A 116 15.54 2.04 -8.71
N THR A 117 14.99 3.02 -7.99
CA THR A 117 14.82 4.38 -8.51
C THR A 117 16.18 5.07 -8.71
N PHE A 118 17.09 4.96 -7.74
CA PHE A 118 18.44 5.54 -7.85
C PHE A 118 19.26 4.91 -8.98
N ILE A 119 19.17 3.60 -9.19
CA ILE A 119 19.80 2.94 -10.35
C ILE A 119 19.37 3.62 -11.66
N LYS A 120 18.07 3.89 -11.82
CA LYS A 120 17.58 4.54 -13.04
C LYS A 120 17.95 6.02 -13.14
N ILE A 121 18.01 6.72 -12.01
CA ILE A 121 18.49 8.10 -11.98
C ILE A 121 19.95 8.15 -12.45
N LEU A 122 20.83 7.30 -11.91
CA LEU A 122 22.26 7.30 -12.26
C LEU A 122 22.53 6.88 -13.72
N ASP A 123 21.65 6.07 -14.31
CA ASP A 123 21.74 5.62 -15.71
C ASP A 123 21.34 6.70 -16.74
N LYS A 124 20.49 7.65 -16.37
CA LYS A 124 19.98 8.67 -17.29
C LYS A 124 20.80 9.96 -17.24
N SER A 125 20.93 10.64 -18.39
CA SER A 125 21.50 11.99 -18.49
C SER A 125 20.47 13.11 -18.39
N VAL A 126 19.22 12.85 -18.77
CA VAL A 126 18.07 13.76 -18.64
C VAL A 126 17.07 13.11 -17.68
N HIS A 127 16.70 13.84 -16.63
CA HIS A 127 15.86 13.32 -15.56
C HIS A 127 14.48 13.98 -15.57
N PHE A 128 13.46 13.21 -15.15
CA PHE A 128 12.11 13.69 -14.85
C PHE A 128 11.40 14.43 -16.01
N ASP A 129 11.77 14.11 -17.24
CA ASP A 129 11.25 14.64 -18.51
C ASP A 129 9.99 13.92 -19.01
N THR A 130 9.57 12.87 -18.31
CA THR A 130 8.38 12.07 -18.66
C THR A 130 7.41 12.00 -17.48
N TYR A 131 6.11 11.81 -17.75
CA TYR A 131 5.10 11.62 -16.69
C TYR A 131 5.47 10.47 -15.74
N HIS A 132 5.99 9.35 -16.26
CA HIS A 132 6.54 8.26 -15.45
C HIS A 132 7.62 8.76 -14.47
N GLY A 133 8.58 9.55 -14.95
CA GLY A 133 9.62 10.12 -14.09
C GLY A 133 9.07 11.09 -13.04
N GLN A 134 8.16 11.98 -13.43
CA GLN A 134 7.57 12.99 -12.54
C GLN A 134 6.77 12.35 -11.39
N PHE A 135 5.83 11.46 -11.70
CA PHE A 135 5.09 10.73 -10.67
C PHE A 135 6.00 9.82 -9.84
N GLY A 136 7.03 9.25 -10.46
CA GLY A 136 8.02 8.42 -9.77
C GLY A 136 8.84 9.21 -8.75
N LEU A 137 9.16 10.47 -9.05
CA LEU A 137 9.83 11.37 -8.12
C LEU A 137 8.92 11.71 -6.92
N VAL A 138 7.64 12.00 -7.17
CA VAL A 138 6.68 12.24 -6.08
C VAL A 138 6.58 10.99 -5.19
N ALA A 139 6.46 9.80 -5.79
CA ALA A 139 6.46 8.54 -5.05
C ALA A 139 7.72 8.36 -4.19
N LEU A 140 8.90 8.62 -4.75
CA LEU A 140 10.18 8.51 -4.05
C LEU A 140 10.27 9.45 -2.85
N VAL A 141 9.91 10.73 -3.03
CA VAL A 141 9.97 11.74 -1.96
C VAL A 141 9.01 11.38 -0.83
N PHE A 142 7.75 11.09 -1.15
CA PHE A 142 6.75 10.75 -0.13
C PHE A 142 7.05 9.41 0.56
N THR A 143 7.59 8.41 -0.15
CA THR A 143 8.08 7.16 0.46
C THR A 143 9.19 7.45 1.46
N THR A 144 10.17 8.26 1.08
CA THR A 144 11.32 8.57 1.94
C THR A 144 10.87 9.31 3.21
N ILE A 145 10.03 10.34 3.06
CA ILE A 145 9.48 11.09 4.20
C ILE A 145 8.63 10.17 5.08
N SER A 146 7.76 9.35 4.49
CA SER A 146 6.89 8.43 5.22
C SER A 146 7.69 7.36 5.96
N LEU A 147 8.77 6.84 5.36
CA LEU A 147 9.67 5.85 5.97
C LEU A 147 10.39 6.44 7.17
N VAL A 148 10.99 7.63 7.03
CA VAL A 148 11.67 8.33 8.14
C VAL A 148 10.70 8.63 9.27
N ASN A 149 9.50 9.13 8.95
CA ASN A 149 8.45 9.38 9.94
C ASN A 149 8.01 8.09 10.65
N GLY A 150 7.81 7.00 9.89
CA GLY A 150 7.45 5.69 10.43
C GLY A 150 8.51 5.13 11.37
N LEU A 151 9.79 5.21 10.99
CA LEU A 151 10.93 4.79 11.80
C LEU A 151 11.08 5.65 13.06
N ALA A 152 11.07 6.97 12.92
CA ALA A 152 11.07 7.88 14.06
C ALA A 152 9.89 7.54 15.00
N SER A 153 8.76 7.16 14.43
CA SER A 153 7.59 6.75 15.18
C SER A 153 7.73 5.37 15.86
N LEU A 154 8.64 4.50 15.45
CA LEU A 154 8.89 3.24 16.18
C LEU A 154 9.75 3.49 17.42
N TRP A 155 10.72 4.39 17.34
CA TRP A 155 11.73 4.62 18.38
C TRP A 155 11.38 5.76 19.35
N ALA A 156 10.46 6.66 19.00
CA ALA A 156 10.07 7.80 19.84
C ALA A 156 9.06 7.44 20.95
N TYR A 157 9.16 6.26 21.59
CA TYR A 157 8.21 5.82 22.61
C TYR A 157 8.15 6.77 23.82
N GLU A 158 9.31 7.17 24.35
CA GLU A 158 9.40 8.06 25.52
C GLU A 158 8.93 9.49 25.22
N ILE A 159 9.21 10.01 24.02
CA ILE A 159 8.85 11.38 23.62
C ILE A 159 7.33 11.55 23.49
N ARG A 160 6.60 10.51 23.06
CA ARG A 160 5.12 10.53 22.98
C ARG A 160 4.45 10.61 24.34
N LYS A 161 5.11 10.08 25.37
CA LYS A 161 4.59 10.10 26.74
C LYS A 161 4.58 11.52 27.28
N LEU A 162 5.54 12.34 26.83
CA LEU A 162 5.67 13.76 27.20
C LEU A 162 4.77 14.67 26.34
N ILE A 163 4.65 14.41 25.04
CA ILE A 163 3.87 15.25 24.11
C ILE A 163 2.93 14.40 23.24
N PRO A 164 1.69 14.12 23.69
CA PRO A 164 0.75 13.25 22.99
C PRO A 164 0.36 13.77 21.59
N ILE A 165 0.33 15.11 21.42
CA ILE A 165 -0.07 15.76 20.17
C ILE A 165 0.90 15.46 19.03
N LEU A 166 2.20 15.37 19.33
CA LEU A 166 3.25 15.02 18.37
C LEU A 166 3.07 13.58 17.86
N GLY A 167 2.69 12.67 18.75
CA GLY A 167 2.38 11.29 18.40
C GLY A 167 1.16 11.17 17.46
N LYS A 168 0.14 12.01 17.65
CA LYS A 168 -1.04 12.04 16.75
C LYS A 168 -0.67 12.57 15.38
N ILE A 169 0.07 13.69 15.31
CA ILE A 169 0.50 14.33 14.05
C ILE A 169 1.44 13.41 13.26
N SER A 170 2.42 12.78 13.91
CA SER A 170 3.33 11.83 13.26
C SER A 170 2.57 10.65 12.63
N LYS A 171 1.63 10.04 13.36
CA LYS A 171 0.80 8.95 12.80
C LYS A 171 -0.05 9.42 11.63
N LEU A 172 -0.69 10.58 11.74
CA LEU A 172 -1.57 11.10 10.70
C LEU A 172 -0.79 11.44 9.42
N SER A 173 0.35 12.10 9.56
CA SER A 173 1.24 12.42 8.45
C SER A 173 1.84 11.17 7.81
N HIS A 174 2.22 10.15 8.58
CA HIS A 174 2.70 8.87 8.04
C HIS A 174 1.65 8.18 7.17
N ILE A 175 0.38 8.14 7.62
CA ILE A 175 -0.72 7.57 6.83
C ILE A 175 -0.93 8.39 5.55
N CYS A 176 -1.00 9.72 5.64
CA CYS A 176 -1.19 10.59 4.49
C CYS A 176 -0.07 10.42 3.45
N PHE A 177 1.18 10.53 3.88
CA PHE A 177 2.34 10.41 2.99
C PHE A 177 2.48 9.01 2.41
N GLY A 178 2.15 7.96 3.19
CA GLY A 178 2.12 6.58 2.71
C GLY A 178 1.08 6.36 1.60
N VAL A 179 -0.13 6.91 1.75
CA VAL A 179 -1.16 6.84 0.71
C VAL A 179 -0.73 7.56 -0.55
N VAL A 180 -0.23 8.80 -0.43
CA VAL A 180 0.27 9.56 -1.60
C VAL A 180 1.40 8.80 -2.29
N ALA A 181 2.37 8.29 -1.54
CA ALA A 181 3.49 7.54 -2.09
C ALA A 181 3.03 6.31 -2.88
N PHE A 182 2.17 5.48 -2.30
CA PHE A 182 1.68 4.25 -2.94
C PHE A 182 0.84 4.56 -4.18
N SER A 183 -0.06 5.54 -4.12
CA SER A 183 -0.86 5.97 -5.27
C SER A 183 0.00 6.51 -6.42
N MET A 184 0.99 7.35 -6.12
CA MET A 184 1.89 7.87 -7.15
C MET A 184 2.80 6.78 -7.74
N ALA A 185 3.22 5.81 -6.94
CA ALA A 185 3.96 4.64 -7.43
C ALA A 185 3.11 3.79 -8.40
N SER A 186 1.83 3.61 -8.11
CA SER A 186 0.90 2.90 -9.00
C SER A 186 0.64 3.67 -10.31
N ILE A 187 0.45 5.00 -10.26
CA ILE A 187 0.31 5.83 -11.47
C ILE A 187 1.58 5.76 -12.32
N THR A 188 2.75 5.82 -11.66
CA THR A 188 4.05 5.66 -12.30
C THR A 188 4.17 4.32 -13.02
N LEU A 189 3.71 3.23 -12.39
CA LEU A 189 3.69 1.90 -12.99
C LEU A 189 2.78 1.84 -14.22
N CYS A 190 1.58 2.45 -14.16
CA CYS A 190 0.68 2.52 -15.30
C CYS A 190 1.36 3.19 -16.51
N HIS A 191 2.04 4.32 -16.31
CA HIS A 191 2.84 4.95 -17.37
C HIS A 191 4.05 4.10 -17.80
N GLY A 192 4.55 3.19 -16.95
CA GLY A 192 5.54 2.19 -17.31
C GLY A 192 4.99 1.21 -18.35
N PHE A 193 3.74 0.75 -18.17
CA PHE A 193 3.07 -0.14 -19.12
C PHE A 193 2.67 0.53 -20.44
N GLU A 194 2.63 1.86 -20.49
CA GLU A 194 2.42 2.62 -21.73
C GLU A 194 3.68 2.79 -22.58
N LYS A 195 4.87 2.46 -22.04
CA LYS A 195 6.11 2.59 -22.80
C LYS A 195 6.12 1.66 -24.01
N SER A 196 6.60 2.18 -25.14
CA SER A 196 6.63 1.45 -26.43
C SER A 196 7.39 0.12 -26.36
N PHE A 197 8.48 0.05 -25.59
CA PHE A 197 9.21 -1.21 -25.43
C PHE A 197 8.39 -2.28 -24.68
N PHE A 198 7.57 -1.87 -23.70
CA PHE A 198 6.71 -2.78 -22.95
C PHE A 198 5.58 -3.29 -23.85
N ARG A 199 4.94 -2.34 -24.54
CA ARG A 199 3.86 -2.57 -25.50
C ARG A 199 4.31 -3.44 -26.68
N GLY A 200 5.54 -3.25 -27.15
CA GLY A 200 6.12 -4.02 -28.23
C GLY A 200 6.39 -5.48 -27.88
N ILE A 201 6.71 -5.78 -26.62
CA ILE A 201 7.01 -7.15 -26.15
C ILE A 201 5.74 -7.89 -25.73
N LEU A 202 4.90 -7.28 -24.88
CA LEU A 202 3.73 -7.96 -24.30
C LEU A 202 2.40 -7.65 -25.01
N GLY A 203 2.38 -6.67 -25.92
CA GLY A 203 1.20 -6.27 -26.65
C GLY A 203 0.29 -5.29 -25.91
N ASP A 204 -0.49 -4.54 -26.68
CA ASP A 204 -1.35 -3.47 -26.15
C ASP A 204 -2.46 -3.98 -25.21
N GLY A 205 -3.08 -5.11 -25.55
CA GLY A 205 -4.15 -5.70 -24.74
C GLY A 205 -3.68 -6.07 -23.33
N VAL A 206 -2.47 -6.63 -23.22
CA VAL A 206 -1.85 -6.93 -21.92
C VAL A 206 -1.53 -5.62 -21.19
N GLY A 207 -0.92 -4.64 -21.86
CA GLY A 207 -0.63 -3.33 -21.28
C GLY A 207 -1.86 -2.65 -20.66
N TYR A 208 -2.98 -2.58 -21.38
CA TYR A 208 -4.22 -2.01 -20.86
C TYR A 208 -4.82 -2.82 -19.70
N THR A 209 -4.75 -4.15 -19.78
CA THR A 209 -5.24 -5.04 -18.71
C THR A 209 -4.46 -4.81 -17.41
N LEU A 210 -3.13 -4.71 -17.48
CA LEU A 210 -2.28 -4.47 -16.31
C LEU A 210 -2.51 -3.09 -15.71
N ILE A 211 -2.77 -2.06 -16.52
CA ILE A 211 -3.17 -0.72 -16.05
C ILE A 211 -4.49 -0.80 -15.27
N GLY A 212 -5.50 -1.47 -15.83
CA GLY A 212 -6.79 -1.66 -15.18
C GLY A 212 -6.66 -2.39 -13.84
N PHE A 213 -5.91 -3.49 -13.81
CA PHE A 213 -5.64 -4.23 -12.58
C PHE A 213 -4.89 -3.40 -11.54
N THR A 214 -3.90 -2.60 -11.98
CA THR A 214 -3.15 -1.69 -11.12
C THR A 214 -4.05 -0.66 -10.46
N ALA A 215 -4.93 -0.02 -11.23
CA ALA A 215 -5.91 0.91 -10.70
C ALA A 215 -6.84 0.23 -9.68
N CYS A 216 -7.40 -0.94 -10.02
CA CYS A 216 -8.31 -1.66 -9.14
C CYS A 216 -7.69 -2.06 -7.80
N PHE A 217 -6.52 -2.72 -7.80
CA PHE A 217 -5.91 -3.13 -6.51
C PHE A 217 -5.46 -1.91 -5.71
N THR A 218 -4.98 -0.85 -6.37
CA THR A 218 -4.53 0.36 -5.67
C THR A 218 -5.67 0.98 -4.88
N ILE A 219 -6.85 1.13 -5.50
CA ILE A 219 -8.05 1.64 -4.85
C ILE A 219 -8.42 0.78 -3.63
N ILE A 220 -8.47 -0.54 -3.81
CA ILE A 220 -8.85 -1.45 -2.71
C ILE A 220 -7.88 -1.33 -1.52
N ILE A 221 -6.57 -1.27 -1.79
CA ILE A 221 -5.54 -1.24 -0.75
C ILE A 221 -5.56 0.08 0.04
N ILE A 222 -5.79 1.23 -0.62
CA ILE A 222 -5.76 2.54 0.04
C ILE A 222 -7.03 2.87 0.84
N ILE A 223 -8.16 2.19 0.61
CA ILE A 223 -9.42 2.45 1.32
C ILE A 223 -9.24 2.37 2.84
N ASN A 224 -8.61 1.31 3.36
CA ASN A 224 -8.46 1.13 4.79
C ASN A 224 -7.54 2.21 5.42
N PRO A 225 -6.34 2.52 4.88
CA PRO A 225 -5.56 3.67 5.29
C PRO A 225 -6.33 5.00 5.25
N LEU A 226 -7.13 5.26 4.22
CA LEU A 226 -7.93 6.48 4.10
C LEU A 226 -9.02 6.56 5.17
N ILE A 227 -9.74 5.47 5.42
CA ILE A 227 -10.72 5.40 6.52
C ILE A 227 -10.02 5.70 7.85
N ASN A 228 -8.87 5.05 8.11
CA ASN A 228 -8.07 5.28 9.32
C ASN A 228 -7.55 6.71 9.46
N PHE A 229 -7.28 7.39 8.34
CA PHE A 229 -6.89 8.79 8.32
C PHE A 229 -8.07 9.69 8.71
N VAL A 230 -9.24 9.49 8.09
CA VAL A 230 -10.44 10.27 8.33
C VAL A 230 -10.97 10.10 9.76
N THR A 231 -11.03 8.87 10.29
CA THR A 231 -11.47 8.62 11.67
C THR A 231 -10.58 9.34 12.67
N LYS A 232 -9.25 9.26 12.50
CA LYS A 232 -8.29 9.94 13.38
C LYS A 232 -8.36 11.46 13.33
N ILE A 233 -8.72 12.05 12.18
CA ILE A 233 -8.96 13.49 12.07
C ILE A 233 -10.18 13.88 12.89
N LYS A 234 -11.27 13.12 12.79
CA LYS A 234 -12.52 13.37 13.53
C LYS A 234 -12.36 13.20 15.05
N GLY A 235 -11.29 12.56 15.51
CA GLY A 235 -11.03 12.37 16.94
C GLY A 235 -11.75 11.17 17.55
N GLU A 236 -12.35 10.33 16.69
CA GLU A 236 -12.84 8.98 16.99
C GLU A 236 -11.67 7.97 16.99
#